data_AF-A0A7W7HN93-F1
#
_entry.id   AF-A0A7W7HN93-F1
#
_cell.length_a   1.000
_cell.length_b   1.000
_cell.length_c   1.000
_cell.angle_alpha   90.00
_cell.angle_beta   90.00
_cell.angle_gamma   90.00
#
_symmetry.space_group_name_H-M   'P 1'
#
loop_
_entity.id
_entity.type
_entity.pdbx_description
1 polymer ?
#
loop_
_entity_poly.entity_id
_entity_poly.type
_entity_poly.pdbx_seq_one_letter_code
_entity_poly.pdbx_strand_id
1 'polypeptide(L)'
;MTESRDDRIVAEFGEGHAVEDIAARYGLTVAQVYMVVEREVRFDPQPPSPYYTPSYYTPSAPSYPDVDTIVAEYGAGYDIQWIAHKHSISVDWVYYLIHQAVQDGT
;
A
#
# COMPACT_ATOMS: atom_id res chain seq x y z
N MET A 1 21.60 -19.88 13.49
CA MET A 1 20.79 -18.66 13.46
C MET A 1 19.41 -19.10 13.04
N THR A 2 18.43 -19.01 13.94
CA THR A 2 17.07 -19.47 13.67
C THR A 2 16.39 -18.39 12.86
N GLU A 3 16.07 -18.64 11.59
CA GLU A 3 15.19 -17.76 10.83
C GLU A 3 13.89 -17.58 11.61
N SER A 4 13.51 -16.33 11.87
CA SER A 4 12.25 -16.06 12.54
C SER A 4 11.10 -16.41 11.59
N ARG A 5 9.99 -16.89 12.15
CA ARG A 5 8.79 -17.24 11.38
C ARG A 5 8.36 -16.09 10.45
N ASP A 6 8.53 -14.86 10.91
CA ASP A 6 8.22 -13.63 10.17
C ASP A 6 9.08 -13.48 8.90
N ASP A 7 10.38 -13.79 8.99
CA ASP A 7 11.34 -13.73 7.89
C ASP A 7 10.95 -14.71 6.76
N ARG A 8 10.50 -15.91 7.13
CA ARG A 8 10.00 -16.91 6.16
C ARG A 8 8.70 -16.51 5.50
N ILE A 9 7.81 -15.85 6.23
CA ILE A 9 6.55 -15.31 5.69
C ILE A 9 6.86 -14.26 4.62
N VAL A 10 7.83 -13.38 4.89
CA VAL A 10 8.25 -12.32 3.97
C VAL A 10 8.97 -12.90 2.75
N ALA A 11 9.83 -13.90 2.94
CA ALA A 11 10.51 -14.59 1.86
C ALA A 11 9.52 -15.25 0.89
N GLU A 12 8.57 -16.06 1.40
CA GLU A 12 7.59 -16.73 0.54
C GLU A 12 6.67 -15.72 -0.17
N PHE A 13 6.32 -14.61 0.50
CA PHE A 13 5.59 -13.51 -0.14
C PHE A 13 6.40 -12.87 -1.28
N GLY A 14 7.70 -12.63 -1.07
CA GLY A 14 8.62 -12.11 -2.09
C GLY A 14 8.85 -13.07 -3.25
N GLU A 15 8.72 -14.38 -3.02
CA GLU A 15 8.77 -15.43 -4.05
C GLU A 15 7.46 -15.53 -4.86
N GLY A 16 6.41 -14.80 -4.47
CA GLY A 16 5.13 -14.72 -5.18
C GLY A 16 4.10 -15.74 -4.71
N HIS A 17 4.26 -16.34 -3.53
CA HIS A 17 3.24 -17.21 -2.95
C HIS A 17 1.99 -16.41 -2.56
N ALA A 18 0.82 -17.02 -2.79
CA ALA A 18 -0.45 -16.41 -2.43
C ALA A 18 -0.56 -16.26 -0.91
N VAL A 19 -1.04 -15.11 -0.46
CA VAL A 19 -1.16 -14.78 0.97
C VAL A 19 -2.05 -15.76 1.73
N GLU A 20 -3.08 -16.30 1.07
CA GLU A 20 -3.97 -17.33 1.61
C GLU A 20 -3.24 -18.65 1.88
N ASP A 21 -2.31 -19.03 0.99
CA ASP A 21 -1.50 -20.25 1.11
C ASP A 21 -0.48 -20.12 2.26
N ILE A 22 0.19 -18.96 2.33
CA ILE A 22 1.11 -18.61 3.43
C ILE A 22 0.34 -18.61 4.76
N ALA A 23 -0.83 -17.97 4.82
CA ALA A 23 -1.66 -17.90 6.01
C ALA A 23 -2.05 -19.31 6.51
N ALA A 24 -2.50 -20.18 5.60
CA ALA A 24 -2.83 -21.57 5.93
C ALA A 24 -1.62 -22.36 6.44
N ARG A 25 -0.45 -22.17 5.81
CA ARG A 25 0.80 -22.87 6.15
C ARG A 25 1.33 -22.51 7.54
N TYR A 26 1.14 -21.26 7.94
CA TYR A 26 1.58 -20.76 9.24
C TYR A 26 0.46 -20.70 10.28
N GLY A 27 -0.78 -21.10 9.97
CA GLY A 27 -1.92 -20.98 10.90
C GLY A 27 -2.21 -19.54 11.31
N LEU A 28 -2.03 -18.60 10.38
CA LEU A 28 -2.31 -17.18 10.53
C LEU A 28 -3.55 -16.80 9.74
N THR A 29 -4.09 -15.63 10.02
CA THR A 29 -5.04 -14.97 9.12
C THR A 29 -4.31 -14.19 8.05
N VAL A 30 -4.96 -13.98 6.91
CA VAL A 30 -4.45 -13.13 5.81
C VAL A 30 -4.04 -11.74 6.33
N ALA A 31 -4.84 -11.15 7.22
CA ALA A 31 -4.54 -9.85 7.84
C ALA A 31 -3.24 -9.87 8.65
N GLN A 32 -2.96 -10.95 9.39
CA GLN A 32 -1.72 -11.09 10.15
C GLN A 32 -0.50 -11.26 9.23
N VAL A 33 -0.65 -11.94 8.08
CA VAL A 33 0.41 -12.04 7.08
C VAL A 33 0.75 -10.67 6.51
N TYR A 34 -0.26 -9.87 6.12
CA TYR A 34 -0.04 -8.51 5.65
C TYR A 34 0.63 -7.62 6.69
N MET A 35 0.27 -7.73 7.97
CA MET A 35 0.93 -6.97 9.04
C MET A 35 2.41 -7.31 9.17
N VAL A 36 2.78 -8.59 9.03
CA VAL A 36 4.17 -9.04 9.08
C VAL A 36 4.96 -8.54 7.89
N VAL A 37 4.40 -8.67 6.68
CA VAL A 37 5.02 -8.17 5.45
C VAL A 37 5.18 -6.65 5.49
N GLU A 38 4.15 -5.90 5.89
CA GLU A 38 4.23 -4.45 6.01
C GLU A 38 5.28 -4.01 7.04
N ARG A 39 5.37 -4.73 8.17
CA ARG A 39 6.36 -4.46 9.21
C ARG A 39 7.79 -4.66 8.70
N GLU A 40 8.06 -5.74 7.97
CA GLU A 40 9.39 -6.02 7.44
C GLU A 40 9.77 -5.09 6.28
N VAL A 41 8.84 -4.81 5.36
CA VAL A 41 9.06 -3.86 4.25
C VAL A 41 9.36 -2.45 4.77
N ARG A 42 8.78 -2.04 5.91
CA ARG A 42 9.12 -0.77 6.58
C ARG A 42 10.44 -0.79 7.33
N PHE A 43 10.98 -1.97 7.61
CA PHE A 43 12.19 -2.17 8.40
C PHE A 43 13.38 -2.73 7.61
N ASP A 44 13.35 -2.72 6.28
CA ASP A 44 14.55 -2.94 5.48
C ASP A 44 15.40 -1.64 5.45
N PRO A 45 16.48 -1.51 6.24
CA PRO A 45 17.55 -0.58 5.91
C PRO A 45 18.23 -1.13 4.66
N GLN A 46 17.72 -0.73 3.51
CA GLN A 46 18.35 -0.91 2.21
C GLN A 46 19.88 -0.74 2.38
N PRO A 47 20.72 -1.70 1.93
CA PRO A 47 22.17 -1.60 2.10
C PRO A 47 22.64 -0.26 1.53
N PRO A 48 23.57 0.46 2.20
CA PRO A 48 24.00 1.77 1.75
C PRO A 48 24.58 1.62 0.35
N SER A 49 23.84 2.09 -0.64
CA SER A 49 24.29 2.12 -2.02
C SER A 49 25.53 3.03 -2.06
N PRO A 50 26.71 2.56 -2.51
CA PRO A 50 27.96 3.30 -2.36
C PRO A 50 28.12 4.53 -3.26
N TYR A 51 27.05 4.99 -3.92
CA TYR A 51 27.03 6.23 -4.67
C TYR A 51 25.64 6.82 -4.57
N TYR A 52 25.42 7.80 -3.70
CA TYR A 52 24.62 8.98 -4.02
C TYR A 52 24.88 10.07 -2.97
N THR A 53 25.35 11.20 -3.47
CA THR A 53 25.55 12.45 -2.75
C THR A 53 24.28 12.90 -2.04
N PRO A 54 24.38 13.65 -0.91
CA PRO A 54 23.22 14.16 -0.18
C PRO A 54 22.47 15.20 -1.02
N SER A 55 21.52 14.75 -1.84
CA SER A 55 20.43 15.61 -2.25
C SER A 55 19.47 15.66 -1.08
N TYR A 56 19.35 16.85 -0.47
CA TYR A 56 18.22 17.21 0.36
C TYR A 56 16.93 17.03 -0.48
N TYR A 57 16.40 15.82 -0.53
CA TYR A 57 14.99 15.63 -0.79
C TYR A 57 14.28 16.14 0.46
N THR A 58 13.96 17.43 0.42
CA THR A 58 12.73 17.90 1.06
C THR A 58 11.66 16.90 0.62
N PRO A 59 10.99 16.16 1.52
CA PRO A 59 9.87 15.34 1.12
C PRO A 59 8.84 16.31 0.55
N SER A 60 8.78 16.41 -0.77
CA SER A 60 7.58 16.90 -1.44
C SER A 60 6.50 16.00 -0.90
N ALA A 61 5.61 16.59 -0.08
CA ALA A 61 4.49 15.88 0.50
C ALA A 61 3.89 14.97 -0.58
N PRO A 62 3.54 13.71 -0.27
CA PRO A 62 2.75 12.94 -1.20
C PRO A 62 1.57 13.84 -1.57
N SER A 63 1.49 14.24 -2.84
CA SER A 63 0.29 14.85 -3.38
C SER A 63 -0.75 13.75 -3.33
N TYR A 64 -1.33 13.54 -2.16
CA TYR A 64 -2.54 12.77 -2.02
C TYR A 64 -3.51 13.37 -3.02
N PRO A 65 -4.12 12.54 -3.87
CA PRO A 65 -5.15 13.03 -4.76
C PRO A 65 -6.20 13.70 -3.90
N ASP A 66 -6.49 14.96 -4.23
CA ASP A 66 -7.40 15.77 -3.46
C ASP A 66 -8.77 15.09 -3.49
N VAL A 67 -9.32 14.83 -2.31
CA VAL A 67 -10.56 14.06 -2.16
C VAL A 67 -11.70 14.73 -2.92
N ASP A 68 -11.73 16.06 -2.95
CA ASP A 68 -12.71 16.85 -3.69
C ASP A 68 -12.58 16.62 -5.19
N THR A 69 -11.35 16.52 -5.70
CA THR A 69 -11.10 16.20 -7.12
C THR A 69 -11.61 14.82 -7.49
N ILE A 70 -11.36 13.80 -6.64
CA ILE A 70 -11.84 12.43 -6.86
C ILE A 70 -13.38 12.39 -6.88
N VAL A 71 -14.02 13.06 -5.93
CA VAL A 71 -15.48 13.12 -5.80
C VAL A 71 -16.12 13.90 -6.94
N ALA A 72 -15.50 15.01 -7.37
CA ALA A 72 -15.96 15.80 -8.51
C ALA A 72 -15.89 15.00 -9.82
N GLU A 73 -14.83 14.23 -10.03
CA GLU A 73 -14.73 13.35 -11.20
C GLU A 73 -15.75 12.21 -11.16
N TYR A 74 -15.97 11.62 -9.99
CA TYR A 74 -17.03 10.64 -9.81
C TYR A 74 -18.42 11.24 -10.08
N GLY A 75 -18.71 12.43 -9.55
CA GLY A 75 -19.95 13.17 -9.79
C GLY A 75 -20.15 13.62 -11.24
N ALA A 76 -19.05 13.81 -11.99
CA ALA A 76 -19.07 14.07 -13.42
C ALA A 76 -19.31 12.81 -14.28
N GLY A 77 -19.34 11.62 -13.66
CA GLY A 77 -19.62 10.33 -14.33
C GLY A 77 -18.39 9.61 -14.88
N TYR A 78 -17.18 9.95 -14.42
CA TYR A 78 -15.98 9.20 -14.79
C TYR A 78 -15.95 7.82 -14.12
N ASP A 79 -15.43 6.83 -14.85
CA ASP A 79 -15.28 5.47 -14.34
C ASP A 79 -14.21 5.39 -13.24
N ILE A 80 -14.49 4.62 -12.19
CA ILE A 80 -13.63 4.50 -11.01
C ILE A 80 -12.26 3.92 -11.37
N GLN A 81 -12.16 3.01 -12.35
CA GLN A 81 -10.88 2.50 -12.82
C GLN A 81 -10.06 3.58 -13.54
N TRP A 82 -10.73 4.46 -14.29
CA TRP A 82 -10.07 5.58 -14.95
C TRP A 82 -9.55 6.60 -13.94
N ILE A 83 -10.35 6.93 -12.92
CA ILE A 83 -9.95 7.84 -11.83
C ILE A 83 -8.77 7.23 -11.06
N ALA A 84 -8.85 5.95 -10.69
CA ALA A 84 -7.78 5.22 -10.01
C ALA A 84 -6.46 5.29 -10.79
N HIS A 85 -6.51 5.01 -12.10
CA HIS A 85 -5.34 5.07 -12.98
C HIS A 85 -4.76 6.49 -13.09
N LYS A 86 -5.62 7.49 -13.28
CA LYS A 86 -5.22 8.91 -13.39
C LYS A 86 -4.49 9.41 -12.15
N HIS A 87 -4.97 9.01 -10.97
CA HIS A 87 -4.43 9.43 -9.68
C HIS A 87 -3.41 8.46 -9.11
N SER A 88 -3.06 7.40 -9.85
CA SER A 88 -2.12 6.36 -9.40
C SER A 88 -2.47 5.79 -8.02
N ILE A 89 -3.76 5.60 -7.76
CA ILE A 89 -4.32 5.01 -6.54
C ILE A 89 -5.12 3.76 -6.88
N SER A 90 -5.35 2.90 -5.89
CA SER A 90 -6.19 1.71 -6.05
C SER A 90 -7.66 2.09 -6.18
N VAL A 91 -8.43 1.30 -6.94
CA VAL A 91 -9.90 1.41 -7.03
C VAL A 91 -10.56 1.37 -5.64
N ASP A 92 -10.06 0.51 -4.76
CA ASP A 92 -10.53 0.43 -3.36
C ASP A 92 -10.32 1.75 -2.60
N TRP A 93 -9.19 2.41 -2.84
CA TRP A 93 -8.88 3.71 -2.26
C TRP A 93 -9.81 4.81 -2.80
N VAL A 94 -10.16 4.78 -4.09
CA VAL A 94 -11.16 5.68 -4.68
C VAL A 94 -12.52 5.49 -4.01
N TYR A 95 -12.98 4.24 -3.83
CA TYR A 95 -14.23 3.94 -3.13
C TYR A 95 -14.21 4.45 -1.69
N TYR A 96 -13.11 4.22 -0.97
CA TYR A 96 -12.92 4.70 0.40
C TYR A 96 -13.03 6.23 0.46
N LEU A 97 -12.36 6.95 -0.43
CA LEU A 97 -12.38 8.42 -0.48
C LEU A 97 -13.77 8.99 -0.80
N ILE A 98 -14.49 8.39 -1.75
CA ILE A 98 -15.86 8.79 -2.08
C ILE A 98 -16.78 8.57 -0.87
N HIS A 99 -16.68 7.42 -0.21
CA HIS A 99 -17.49 7.11 0.95
C HIS A 99 -17.18 8.04 2.14
N GLN A 100 -15.89 8.34 2.36
CA GLN A 100 -15.46 9.29 3.39
C GLN A 100 -16.02 10.70 3.13
N ALA A 101 -15.97 11.18 1.89
CA ALA A 101 -16.48 12.51 1.54
C ALA A 101 -18.01 12.64 1.71
N VAL A 102 -18.76 11.58 1.40
CA VAL A 102 -20.22 11.54 1.65
C VAL A 102 -20.53 11.60 3.15
N GLN A 103 -19.68 11.04 4.00
CA GLN A 103 -19.85 11.07 5.46
C GLN A 103 -19.42 12.40 6.09
N ASP A 104 -18.41 13.07 5.53
CA ASP A 104 -17.90 14.36 6.03
C ASP A 104 -18.77 15.57 5.58
N GLY A 105 -19.58 15.39 4.53
CA GLY A 105 -20.44 16.43 3.95
C GLY A 105 -21.83 16.64 4.59
N THR A 106 -22.01 16.33 5.88
CA THR A 106 -23.28 16.55 6.62
C THR A 106 -23.11 17.54 7.76
#